data_AF-A0A0P9EG48-F1
#
_entry.id   AF-A0A0P9EG48-F1
#
_cell.length_a   1.000
_cell.length_b   1.000
_cell.length_c   1.000
_cell.angle_alpha   90.00
_cell.angle_beta   90.00
_cell.angle_gamma   90.00
#
_symmetry.space_group_name_H-M   'P 1'
#
loop_
_entity.id
_entity.type
_entity.pdbx_description
1 polymer ?
#
loop_
_entity_poly.entity_id
_entity_poly.type
_entity_poly.pdbx_seq_one_letter_code
_entity_poly.pdbx_strand_id
1 'polypeptide(L)'
;ILNVDGCIAVCFVDLLKNSGAFTAEEANEYAKIGTLNGLFVLGRSIGFCGHYLDQKRLKQPLYRHPADDIHIEPFNPRILATERK
;
A
#
# COMPACT_ATOMS: atom_id res chain seq x y z
N ILE A 1 4.64 -6.76 -19.60
CA ILE A 1 3.79 -5.58 -19.92
C ILE A 1 4.11 -4.50 -18.89
N LEU A 2 4.10 -3.22 -19.26
CA LEU A 2 4.24 -2.12 -18.29
C LEU A 2 2.97 -2.04 -17.42
N ASN A 3 3.10 -2.20 -16.10
CA ASN A 3 1.97 -2.09 -15.17
C ASN A 3 1.61 -0.62 -14.90
N VAL A 4 0.48 -0.38 -14.23
CA VAL A 4 0.01 0.99 -13.95
C VAL A 4 0.96 1.75 -13.03
N ASP A 5 1.56 1.10 -12.02
CA ASP A 5 2.49 1.74 -11.09
C ASP A 5 3.74 2.22 -11.82
N GLY A 6 4.32 1.36 -12.65
CA GLY A 6 5.46 1.68 -13.49
C GLY A 6 5.13 2.77 -14.51
N CYS A 7 3.95 2.73 -15.11
CA CYS A 7 3.48 3.76 -16.05
C CYS A 7 3.35 5.13 -15.37
N ILE A 8 2.71 5.21 -14.19
CA ILE A 8 2.59 6.46 -13.44
C ILE A 8 3.96 6.98 -13.04
N ALA A 9 4.86 6.11 -12.57
CA ALA A 9 6.20 6.51 -12.16
C ALA A 9 7.00 7.13 -13.31
N VAL A 10 7.06 6.48 -14.48
CA VAL A 10 7.84 7.00 -15.62
C VAL A 10 7.22 8.27 -16.18
N CYS A 11 5.89 8.34 -16.33
CA CYS A 11 5.21 9.55 -16.80
C CYS A 11 5.40 10.74 -15.84
N PHE A 12 5.42 10.49 -14.52
CA PHE A 12 5.63 11.55 -13.53
C PHE A 12 7.09 12.05 -13.55
N VAL A 13 8.07 11.17 -13.71
CA VAL A 13 9.47 11.56 -13.88
C VAL A 13 9.66 12.36 -15.17
N ASP A 14 9.04 11.92 -16.27
CA ASP A 14 9.07 12.64 -17.54
C ASP A 14 8.43 14.03 -17.44
N LEU A 15 7.32 14.14 -16.70
CA LEU A 15 6.68 15.43 -16.40
C LEU A 15 7.63 16.36 -15.67
N LEU A 16 8.26 15.89 -14.59
CA LEU A 16 9.17 16.74 -13.79
C LEU A 16 10.38 17.19 -14.60
N LYS A 17 10.99 16.29 -15.39
CA LYS A 17 12.22 16.59 -16.12
C LYS A 17 12.01 17.38 -17.41
N ASN A 18 10.89 17.17 -18.10
CA ASN A 18 10.69 17.68 -19.46
C ASN A 18 9.60 18.75 -19.60
N SER A 19 8.88 19.09 -18.51
CA SER A 19 7.87 20.15 -18.55
C SER A 19 8.46 21.57 -18.69
N GLY A 20 9.75 21.74 -18.43
CA GLY A 20 10.40 23.06 -18.35
C GLY A 20 10.04 23.86 -17.10
N ALA A 21 9.26 23.29 -16.17
CA ALA A 21 8.84 23.94 -14.94
C ALA A 21 9.81 23.72 -13.75
N PHE A 22 10.71 22.74 -13.86
CA PHE A 22 11.65 22.37 -12.80
C PHE A 22 13.06 22.22 -13.38
N THR A 23 14.06 22.52 -12.57
CA THR A 23 15.45 22.14 -12.82
C THR A 23 15.66 20.64 -12.62
N ALA A 24 16.78 20.10 -13.10
CA ALA A 24 17.11 18.68 -12.93
C ALA A 24 17.29 18.32 -11.44
N GLU A 25 17.88 19.23 -10.66
CA GLU A 25 18.08 19.10 -9.22
C GLU A 25 16.73 19.07 -8.49
N GLU A 26 15.81 19.99 -8.80
CA GLU A 26 14.47 20.02 -8.22
C GLU A 26 13.67 18.75 -8.55
N ALA A 27 13.69 18.31 -9.81
CA ALA A 27 13.00 17.10 -10.24
C ALA A 27 13.50 15.86 -9.48
N ASN A 28 14.82 15.75 -9.26
CA ASN A 28 15.42 14.66 -8.50
C ASN A 28 15.06 14.75 -7.00
N GLU A 29 15.01 15.96 -6.43
CA GLU A 29 14.61 16.14 -5.04
C GLU A 29 13.15 15.73 -4.82
N TYR A 30 12.21 16.16 -5.69
CA TYR A 30 10.81 15.73 -5.61
C TYR A 30 10.64 14.21 -5.70
N ALA A 31 11.44 13.54 -6.53
CA ALA A 31 11.45 12.08 -6.58
C ALA A 31 11.96 11.48 -5.25
N LYS A 32 13.03 12.05 -4.68
CA LYS A 32 13.69 11.55 -3.46
C LYS A 32 12.86 11.74 -2.20
N ILE A 33 12.16 12.87 -2.06
CA ILE A 33 11.28 13.12 -0.90
C ILE A 33 10.01 12.26 -0.92
N GLY A 34 9.77 11.51 -2.00
CA GLY A 34 8.68 10.55 -2.09
C GLY A 34 7.36 11.15 -2.54
N THR A 35 7.35 12.17 -3.41
CA THR A 35 6.12 12.78 -3.93
C THR A 35 5.19 11.76 -4.61
N LEU A 36 5.75 10.75 -5.30
CA LEU A 36 4.97 9.65 -5.89
C LEU A 36 4.23 8.81 -4.83
N ASN A 37 4.84 8.59 -3.65
CA ASN A 37 4.15 7.92 -2.55
C ASN A 37 2.99 8.78 -2.04
N GLY A 38 3.20 10.09 -1.93
CA GLY A 38 2.14 11.04 -1.58
C GLY A 38 0.96 11.02 -2.57
N LEU A 39 1.26 10.98 -3.87
CA LEU A 39 0.25 10.85 -4.92
C LEU A 39 -0.57 9.57 -4.78
N PHE A 40 0.09 8.43 -4.51
CA PHE A 40 -0.60 7.16 -4.30
C PHE A 40 -1.49 7.19 -3.04
N VAL A 41 -0.97 7.71 -1.92
CA VAL A 41 -1.73 7.84 -0.67
C VAL A 41 -2.97 8.70 -0.87
N LEU A 42 -2.85 9.84 -1.55
CA LEU A 42 -3.98 10.72 -1.85
C LEU A 42 -5.04 10.00 -2.69
N GLY A 43 -4.63 9.38 -3.79
CA GLY A 43 -5.56 8.65 -4.67
C GLY A 43 -6.26 7.49 -3.97
N ARG A 44 -5.51 6.67 -3.21
CA ARG A 44 -6.07 5.51 -2.50
C ARG A 44 -7.00 5.91 -1.36
N SER A 45 -6.74 7.05 -0.70
CA SER A 45 -7.60 7.59 0.36
C SER A 45 -9.03 7.84 -0.11
N ILE A 46 -9.22 8.30 -1.35
CA ILE A 46 -10.56 8.45 -1.95
C ILE A 46 -11.29 7.10 -1.98
N GLY A 47 -10.61 6.05 -2.42
CA GLY A 47 -11.15 4.69 -2.44
C GLY A 47 -11.46 4.16 -1.04
N PHE A 48 -10.60 4.40 -0.05
CA PHE A 48 -10.86 4.01 1.34
C PHE A 48 -12.06 4.74 1.94
N CYS A 49 -12.20 6.05 1.72
CA CYS A 49 -13.39 6.80 2.11
C CYS A 49 -14.65 6.23 1.45
N GLY A 50 -14.57 5.93 0.15
CA GLY A 50 -15.66 5.29 -0.60
C GLY A 50 -16.06 3.94 -0.01
N HIS A 51 -15.11 3.05 0.26
CA HIS A 51 -15.39 1.75 0.88
C HIS A 51 -15.98 1.88 2.27
N TYR A 52 -15.48 2.80 3.11
CA TYR A 52 -16.07 3.05 4.43
C TYR A 52 -17.54 3.45 4.33
N LEU A 53 -17.86 4.42 3.47
CA LEU A 53 -19.25 4.87 3.26
C LEU A 53 -20.12 3.75 2.68
N ASP A 54 -19.58 2.94 1.78
CA ASP A 54 -20.31 1.82 1.18
C ASP A 54 -20.65 0.74 2.21
N GLN A 55 -19.71 0.37 3.09
CA GLN A 55 -19.96 -0.58 4.17
C GLN A 55 -21.06 -0.09 5.12
N LYS A 56 -21.09 1.22 5.42
CA LYS A 56 -22.17 1.84 6.21
C LYS A 56 -23.51 1.80 5.47
N ARG A 57 -23.53 2.15 4.18
CA ARG A 57 -24.72 2.13 3.32
C ARG A 57 -25.33 0.73 3.25
N LEU A 58 -24.48 -0.29 3.11
CA LEU A 58 -24.87 -1.71 3.03
C LEU A 58 -25.19 -2.35 4.38
N LYS A 59 -25.00 -1.63 5.50
CA LYS A 59 -25.22 -2.13 6.88
C LYS A 59 -24.50 -3.44 7.16
N GLN A 60 -23.24 -3.54 6.72
CA GLN A 60 -22.46 -4.77 6.84
C GLN A 60 -22.19 -5.13 8.31
N PRO A 61 -22.27 -6.42 8.68
CA PRO A 61 -22.09 -6.88 10.06
C PRO A 61 -20.61 -6.85 10.47
N LEU A 62 -20.34 -7.15 11.75
CA LEU A 62 -18.98 -7.29 12.25
C LEU A 62 -18.27 -8.47 11.55
N TYR A 63 -17.09 -8.21 10.98
CA TYR A 63 -16.29 -9.22 10.33
C TYR A 63 -15.53 -10.09 11.35
N ARG A 64 -15.56 -11.42 11.15
CA ARG A 64 -14.68 -12.40 11.79
C ARG A 64 -14.08 -13.29 10.71
N HIS A 65 -12.76 -13.39 10.68
CA HIS A 65 -12.07 -14.17 9.66
C HIS A 65 -12.35 -15.68 9.84
N PRO A 66 -12.59 -16.45 8.76
CA PRO A 66 -12.83 -17.89 8.83
C PRO A 66 -11.62 -18.62 9.42
N ALA A 67 -11.86 -19.58 10.32
CA ALA A 67 -10.78 -20.29 11.01
C ALA A 67 -10.03 -21.27 10.09
N ASP A 68 -10.69 -21.75 9.05
CA ASP A 68 -10.15 -22.63 8.01
C ASP A 68 -9.23 -21.91 7.00
N ASP A 69 -9.28 -20.57 6.95
CA ASP A 69 -8.37 -19.73 6.16
C ASP A 69 -7.11 -19.30 6.96
N ILE A 70 -6.97 -19.79 8.20
CA ILE A 70 -5.80 -19.53 9.06
C ILE A 70 -5.00 -20.81 9.23
N HIS A 71 -3.76 -20.80 8.77
CA HIS A 71 -2.82 -21.85 9.13
C HIS A 71 -2.36 -21.65 10.58
N ILE A 72 -2.84 -22.51 11.48
CA ILE A 72 -2.42 -22.55 12.88
C ILE A 72 -1.51 -23.75 13.05
N GLU A 73 -0.24 -23.50 13.38
CA GLU A 73 0.64 -24.59 13.81
C GLU A 73 0.11 -25.17 15.12
N PRO A 74 -0.20 -26.48 15.18
CA PRO A 74 -0.64 -27.09 16.41
C PRO A 74 0.48 -27.00 17.45
N PHE A 75 0.11 -26.61 18.67
CA PHE A 75 1.03 -26.48 19.79
C PHE A 75 1.86 -27.77 19.99
N ASN A 76 3.18 -27.65 19.87
CA ASN A 76 4.11 -28.73 20.13
C ASN A 76 4.73 -28.59 21.54
N PRO A 77 4.26 -29.35 22.54
CA PRO A 77 4.77 -29.25 23.91
C PRO A 77 6.26 -29.61 24.06
N ARG A 78 6.88 -30.26 23.06
CA ARG A 78 8.31 -30.65 23.12
C ARG A 78 9.28 -29.48 22.88
N ILE A 79 8.84 -28.41 22.23
CA ILE A 79 9.71 -27.25 21.91
C ILE A 79 10.05 -26.49 23.20
N LEU A 80 9.06 -26.22 24.06
CA LEU A 80 9.26 -25.54 25.36
C LEU A 80 10.08 -26.36 26.36
N ALA A 81 10.06 -27.69 26.27
CA ALA A 81 10.88 -28.56 27.12
C ALA A 81 12.37 -28.50 26.76
N THR A 82 12.70 -28.06 25.54
CA THR A 82 14.07 -27.97 25.04
C THR A 82 14.68 -26.60 25.33
N GLU A 83 13.86 -25.54 25.37
CA GLU A 83 14.29 -24.16 25.73
C GLU A 83 14.36 -23.89 27.25
N ARG A 84 13.98 -24.86 28.09
CA ARG A 84 14.09 -24.78 29.56
C ARG A 84 15.34 -25.47 30.14
N LYS A 85 16.34 -25.79 29.33
CA LYS A 85 17.68 -26.23 29.77
C LYS A 85 18.70 -25.16 29.44
#